data_AF-A0A4R2PBM4-F1
#
_entry.id   AF-A0A4R2PBM4-F1
#
_cell.length_a   1.000
_cell.length_b   1.000
_cell.length_c   1.000
_cell.angle_alpha   90.00
_cell.angle_beta   90.00
_cell.angle_gamma   90.00
#
_symmetry.space_group_name_H-M   'P 1'
#
loop_
_entity.id
_entity.type
_entity.pdbx_description
1 polymer ?
#
loop_
_entity_poly.entity_id
_entity_poly.type
_entity_poly.pdbx_seq_one_letter_code
_entity_poly.pdbx_strand_id
1 'polypeptide(L)' 'MSEFFAMGGYGAYIWPCYGLTLIGMVALAGWSFAKQRRLTREAERLKALGKESRQ' A
#
# COMPACT_ATOMS: atom_id res chain seq x y z
N MET A 1 3.94 31.77 -11.32
CA MET A 1 3.56 30.49 -10.66
C MET A 1 3.46 29.30 -11.62
N SER A 2 3.52 29.49 -12.93
CA SER A 2 3.57 28.41 -13.94
C SER A 2 5.01 28.02 -14.34
N GLU A 3 6.01 28.86 -14.03
CA GLU A 3 7.43 28.65 -14.37
C GLU A 3 8.09 27.47 -13.64
N PHE A 4 7.58 27.06 -12.48
CA PHE A 4 8.09 25.86 -11.76
C PHE A 4 7.60 24.55 -12.38
N PHE A 5 6.40 24.53 -12.97
CA PHE A 5 5.93 23.42 -13.80
C PHE A 5 6.49 23.49 -15.22
N ALA A 6 6.92 24.69 -15.65
CA ALA A 6 7.48 24.99 -16.94
C ALA A 6 8.98 25.35 -16.88
N MET A 7 9.77 24.68 -16.02
CA MET A 7 11.24 24.67 -16.16
C MET A 7 11.57 24.05 -17.54
N GLY A 8 11.61 24.88 -18.59
CA GLY A 8 11.95 24.49 -19.96
C GLY A 8 11.07 23.42 -20.61
N GLY A 9 9.80 23.25 -20.18
CA GLY A 9 8.86 22.30 -20.81
C GLY A 9 8.92 20.83 -20.35
N TYR A 10 9.86 20.46 -19.48
CA TYR A 10 10.03 19.06 -19.04
C TYR A 10 9.20 18.64 -17.82
N GLY A 11 8.63 19.60 -17.07
CA GLY A 11 7.88 19.30 -15.83
C GLY A 11 6.65 18.40 -16.04
N ALA A 12 6.01 18.49 -17.21
CA ALA A 12 4.88 17.63 -17.59
C ALA A 12 5.27 16.15 -17.77
N TYR A 13 6.53 15.85 -18.09
CA TYR A 13 7.03 14.48 -18.24
C TYR A 13 7.46 13.86 -16.90
N ILE A 14 7.95 14.68 -15.98
CA ILE A 14 8.52 14.23 -14.70
C ILE A 14 7.42 14.03 -13.64
N TRP A 15 6.42 14.89 -13.62
CA TRP A 15 5.28 14.80 -12.69
C TRP A 15 4.55 13.43 -12.71
N PRO A 16 4.19 12.86 -13.87
CA PRO A 16 3.55 11.54 -13.88
C PRO A 16 4.46 10.44 -13.34
N CYS A 17 5.80 10.53 -13.49
CA CYS A 17 6.73 9.57 -12.87
C CYS A 17 6.67 9.63 -11.33
N TYR A 18 6.64 10.83 -10.76
CA TYR A 18 6.45 11.00 -9.32
C TYR A 18 5.07 10.52 -8.87
N GLY A 19 4.01 10.84 -9.63
CA GLY A 19 2.65 10.36 -9.38
C GLY A 19 2.57 8.83 -9.38
N LEU A 20 3.17 8.18 -10.38
CA LEU A 20 3.21 6.72 -10.51
C LEU A 20 3.95 6.08 -9.33
N THR A 21 5.08 6.67 -8.92
CA THR A 21 5.84 6.19 -7.76
C THR A 21 5.03 6.32 -6.47
N LEU A 22 4.34 7.46 -6.29
CA LEU A 22 3.47 7.69 -5.13
C LEU A 22 2.30 6.68 -5.11
N ILE A 23 1.68 6.43 -6.26
CA ILE A 23 0.62 5.42 -6.41
C ILE A 23 1.14 4.03 -6.04
N GLY A 24 2.33 3.65 -6.53
CA GLY A 24 2.98 2.39 -6.19
C GLY A 24 3.23 2.24 -4.68
N MET A 25 3.75 3.28 -4.02
CA MET A 25 3.95 3.29 -2.57
C MET A 25 2.63 3.15 -1.81
N VAL A 26 1.59 3.89 -2.19
CA VAL A 26 0.27 3.83 -1.53
C VAL A 26 -0.37 2.46 -1.75
N ALA A 27 -0.26 1.88 -2.96
CA ALA A 27 -0.76 0.55 -3.26
C ALA A 27 -0.04 -0.53 -2.43
N LEU A 28 1.29 -0.46 -2.32
CA LEU A 28 2.06 -1.37 -1.47
C LEU A 28 1.71 -1.22 0.01
N ALA A 29 1.62 0.01 0.50
CA ALA A 29 1.23 0.29 1.87
C ALA A 29 -0.17 -0.26 2.14
N GLY A 30 -1.13 0.04 1.27
CA GLY A 30 -2.50 -0.48 1.33
C GLY A 30 -2.55 -2.01 1.33
N TRP A 31 -1.77 -2.66 0.47
CA TRP A 31 -1.67 -4.12 0.46
C TRP A 31 -1.03 -4.68 1.72
N SER A 32 0.00 -4.04 2.26
CA SER A 32 0.65 -4.44 3.51
C SER A 32 -0.31 -4.36 4.69
N PHE A 33 -1.04 -3.24 4.81
CA PHE A 33 -2.08 -3.06 5.83
C PHE A 33 -3.24 -4.07 5.66
N ALA A 34 -3.70 -4.30 4.43
CA ALA A 34 -4.75 -5.27 4.14
C ALA A 34 -4.31 -6.71 4.46
N LYS A 35 -3.06 -7.07 4.14
CA LYS A 35 -2.48 -8.39 4.41
C LYS A 35 -2.28 -8.63 5.90
N GLN A 36 -1.79 -7.63 6.64
CA GLN A 36 -1.69 -7.72 8.10
C GLN A 36 -3.04 -7.95 8.77
N ARG A 37 -4.09 -7.27 8.31
CA ARG A 37 -5.47 -7.47 8.81
C ARG A 37 -6.03 -8.86 8.47
N ARG A 38 -5.63 -9.45 7.34
CA ARG A 38 -6.03 -10.83 6.98
C ARG A 38 -5.31 -11.87 7.84
N LEU A 39 -4.01 -11.71 8.04
CA LEU A 39 -3.19 -12.62 8.83
C LEU A 39 -3.60 -12.66 10.31
N THR A 40 -3.98 -11.52 10.89
CA THR A 40 -4.50 -11.48 12.27
C THR A 40 -5.81 -12.25 12.41
N ARG A 41 -6.72 -12.13 11.45
CA ARG A 41 -8.00 -12.88 11.46
C ARG A 41 -7.81 -14.38 11.29
N GLU A 42 -6.90 -14.81 10.42
CA GLU A 42 -6.59 -16.24 10.26
C GLU A 42 -5.89 -16.82 11.47
N ALA A 43 -4.97 -16.07 12.09
CA ALA A 43 -4.29 -16.49 13.31
C ALA A 43 -5.25 -16.70 14.48
N GLU A 44 -6.27 -15.84 14.65
CA GLU A 44 -7.30 -16.03 15.66
C GLU A 44 -8.18 -17.24 15.36
N ARG A 45 -8.56 -17.45 14.09
CA ARG A 45 -9.40 -18.59 13.68
C ARG A 45 -8.70 -19.93 13.92
N LEU A 46 -7.40 -20.00 13.63
CA LEU A 46 -6.58 -21.19 13.90
C LEU A 46 -6.39 -21.44 15.39
N LYS A 47 -6.20 -20.38 16.20
CA LYS A 47 -6.12 -20.50 17.65
C LYS A 47 -7.43 -21.01 18.26
N ALA A 48 -8.59 -20.56 17.76
CA ALA A 48 -9.89 -21.03 18.25
C ALA A 48 -10.10 -22.53 17.99
N LEU A 49 -9.79 -23.00 16.78
CA LEU A 49 -9.90 -24.42 16.41
C LEU A 49 -8.90 -25.31 17.15
N GLY A 50 -7.67 -24.84 17.34
CA GLY A 50 -6.64 -25.58 18.08
C GLY A 50 -6.92 -25.69 19.58
N LYS A 51 -7.63 -24.72 20.17
CA LYS A 51 -8.01 -24.74 21.59
C LYS A 51 -9.14 -25.73 21.87
N GLU A 52 -10.03 -25.94 20.90
CA GLU A 52 -11.16 -26.86 21.00
C GLU A 52 -10.74 -28.33 20.88
N SER A 53 -9.69 -28.64 20.10
CA SER A 53 -9.18 -30.03 19.99
C SER A 53 -8.32 -30.50 21.18
N ARG A 54 -8.00 -29.60 22.13
CA ARG A 54 -7.13 -29.88 23.29
C ARG A 54 -7.87 -29.89 24.62
N GLN A 55 -9.19 -29.68 24.63
CA GLN A 55 -10.09 -29.95 25.74
C GLN A 55 -10.83 -31.26 25.51
#